data_AF-A0A9E2CFK7-F1
#
_entry.id   AF-A0A9E2CFK7-F1
#
_cell.length_a   1.000
_cell.length_b   1.000
_cell.length_c   1.000
_cell.angle_alpha   90.00
_cell.angle_beta   90.00
_cell.angle_gamma   90.00
#
_symmetry.space_group_name_H-M   'P 1'
#
loop_
_entity.id
_entity.type
_entity.pdbx_description
1 polymer ?
#
loop_
_entity_poly.entity_id
_entity_poly.type
_entity_poly.pdbx_seq_one_letter_code
_entity_poly.pdbx_strand_id
1 'polypeptide(L)'
;MSWLNLLGIAVGLAMDALAVSIAAGLSIGNVTPRQVFRIAFHFGLFQFMMPILGWLLGSTISAQVAAYDHWLAFGLLAIIGGKMLANARSGAQRRDKGDPSRGWLLVALS
;
A
#
# COMPACT_ATOMS: atom_id res chain seq x y z
N MET A 1 -21.92 12.67 -0.30
CA MET A 1 -20.89 12.15 0.62
C MET A 1 -21.04 12.86 1.95
N SER A 2 -21.25 12.14 3.07
CA SER A 2 -21.30 12.78 4.38
C SER A 2 -19.90 13.26 4.77
N TRP A 3 -19.81 14.32 5.59
CA TRP A 3 -18.53 14.81 6.11
C TRP A 3 -17.76 13.72 6.87
N LEU A 4 -18.49 12.79 7.49
CA LEU A 4 -17.94 11.63 8.20
C LEU A 4 -17.22 10.66 7.26
N ASN A 5 -17.76 10.39 6.08
CA ASN A 5 -17.13 9.47 5.12
C ASN A 5 -15.84 10.07 4.55
N LEU A 6 -15.84 11.39 4.28
CA LEU A 6 -14.64 12.09 3.82
C LEU A 6 -13.54 12.05 4.89
N LEU A 7 -13.91 12.33 6.15
CA LEU A 7 -12.98 12.21 7.29
C LEU A 7 -12.49 10.77 7.48
N GLY A 8 -13.37 9.77 7.34
CA GLY A 8 -13.01 8.36 7.46
C GLY A 8 -11.98 7.92 6.42
N ILE A 9 -12.17 8.32 5.15
CA ILE A 9 -11.21 8.04 4.07
C ILE A 9 -9.90 8.79 4.32
N ALA A 10 -9.96 10.08 4.71
CA ALA A 10 -8.76 10.86 4.98
C ALA A 10 -7.93 10.29 6.14
N VAL A 11 -8.58 9.90 7.24
CA VAL A 11 -7.92 9.26 8.39
C VAL A 11 -7.36 7.89 8.02
N GLY A 12 -8.11 7.08 7.27
CA GLY A 12 -7.63 5.77 6.79
C GLY A 12 -6.40 5.90 5.90
N LEU A 13 -6.42 6.85 4.96
CA LEU A 13 -5.29 7.13 4.07
C LEU A 13 -4.06 7.66 4.85
N ALA A 14 -4.29 8.44 5.91
CA ALA A 14 -3.23 8.93 6.79
C ALA A 14 -2.63 7.82 7.67
N MET A 15 -3.45 6.89 8.17
CA MET A 15 -2.98 5.75 8.98
C MET A 15 -2.01 4.85 8.21
N ASP A 16 -2.22 4.66 6.91
CA ASP A 16 -1.35 3.87 6.06
C ASP A 16 0.05 4.50 5.90
N ALA A 17 0.11 5.81 5.62
CA ALA A 17 1.37 6.56 5.58
C ALA A 17 2.07 6.61 6.95
N LEU A 18 1.30 6.73 8.04
CA LEU A 18 1.81 6.69 9.40
C LEU A 18 2.46 5.34 9.73
N ALA A 19 1.80 4.23 9.39
CA ALA A 19 2.31 2.89 9.64
C ALA A 19 3.67 2.66 8.96
N VAL A 20 3.82 3.12 7.71
CA VAL A 20 5.10 3.04 6.98
C VAL A 20 6.17 3.91 7.61
N SER A 21 5.84 5.13 8.05
CA SER A 21 6.79 6.01 8.74
C SER A 21 7.28 5.40 10.06
N ILE A 22 6.38 4.80 10.85
CA ILE A 22 6.74 4.14 12.12
C ILE A 22 7.57 2.89 11.84
N ALA A 23 7.17 2.05 10.89
CA ALA A 23 7.92 0.85 10.52
C ALA A 23 9.34 1.19 10.02
N ALA A 24 9.48 2.23 9.19
CA ALA A 24 10.79 2.70 8.72
C ALA A 24 11.64 3.27 9.88
N GLY A 25 11.01 4.01 10.80
CA GLY A 25 11.67 4.57 11.99
C GLY A 25 12.16 3.51 12.99
N LEU A 26 11.42 2.40 13.14
CA LEU A 26 11.78 1.29 14.04
C LEU A 26 12.73 0.27 13.40
N SER A 27 12.67 0.07 12.08
CA SER A 27 13.43 -0.98 11.38
C SER A 27 14.89 -0.62 11.09
N ILE A 28 15.29 0.65 11.15
CA ILE A 28 16.61 1.09 10.72
C ILE A 28 17.37 1.70 11.91
N GLY A 29 18.38 1.00 12.42
CA GLY A 29 19.23 1.51 13.51
C GLY A 29 20.11 2.71 13.12
N ASN A 30 20.46 2.85 11.84
CA ASN A 30 21.19 4.00 11.28
C ASN A 30 20.40 4.59 10.10
N VAL A 31 19.45 5.47 10.42
CA VAL A 31 18.53 6.06 9.45
C VAL A 31 19.28 7.07 8.59
N THR A 32 19.59 6.73 7.33
CA THR A 32 20.13 7.72 6.40
C THR A 32 18.99 8.56 5.83
N PRO A 33 19.09 9.90 5.82
CA PRO A 33 18.02 10.78 5.34
C PRO A 33 17.66 10.53 3.88
N ARG A 34 18.60 10.04 3.07
CA ARG A 34 18.36 9.61 1.68
C ARG A 34 17.38 8.44 1.56
N GLN A 35 17.40 7.51 2.51
CA GLN A 35 16.54 6.32 2.49
C GLN A 35 15.11 6.68 2.91
N VAL A 36 14.99 7.52 3.95
CA VAL A 36 13.71 8.09 4.40
C VAL A 36 13.07 8.93 3.30
N PHE A 37 13.84 9.80 2.66
CA PHE A 37 13.32 10.64 1.58
C PHE A 37 12.80 9.79 0.42
N ARG A 38 13.51 8.73 0.02
CA ARG A 38 13.08 7.88 -1.09
C ARG A 38 11.80 7.11 -0.76
N ILE A 39 11.69 6.58 0.47
CA ILE A 39 10.49 5.87 0.93
C ILE A 39 9.30 6.82 1.03
N ALA A 40 9.46 7.97 1.70
CA ALA A 40 8.40 8.95 1.87
C ALA A 40 7.94 9.53 0.52
N PHE A 41 8.87 9.77 -0.40
CA PHE A 41 8.55 10.28 -1.73
C PHE A 41 7.74 9.29 -2.56
N HIS A 42 8.16 8.01 -2.63
CA HIS A 42 7.39 7.00 -3.36
C HIS A 42 6.04 6.79 -2.69
N PHE A 43 6.01 6.56 -1.37
CA PHE A 43 4.76 6.30 -0.67
C PHE A 43 3.76 7.46 -0.79
N GLY A 44 4.21 8.70 -0.62
CA GLY A 44 3.35 9.88 -0.81
C GLY A 44 2.87 10.05 -2.25
N LEU A 45 3.73 9.77 -3.25
CA LEU A 45 3.35 9.86 -4.65
C LEU A 45 2.29 8.82 -5.02
N PHE A 46 2.45 7.57 -4.57
CA PHE A 46 1.47 6.51 -4.79
C PHE A 46 0.17 6.75 -4.02
N GLN A 47 0.25 7.27 -2.79
CA GLN A 47 -0.94 7.60 -1.98
C GLN A 47 -1.78 8.72 -2.60
N PHE A 48 -1.17 9.64 -3.34
CA PHE A 48 -1.87 10.67 -4.09
C PHE A 48 -2.40 10.13 -5.44
N MET A 49 -1.61 9.31 -6.12
CA MET A 49 -1.96 8.76 -7.43
C MET A 49 -3.09 7.72 -7.35
N MET A 50 -3.15 6.92 -6.29
CA MET A 50 -4.16 5.87 -6.11
C MET A 50 -5.60 6.42 -6.07
N PRO A 51 -5.95 7.45 -5.27
CA PRO A 51 -7.27 8.09 -5.31
C PRO A 51 -7.61 8.67 -6.68
N ILE A 52 -6.64 9.27 -7.39
CA ILE A 52 -6.84 9.86 -8.72
C ILE A 52 -7.17 8.77 -9.74
N LEU A 53 -6.38 7.70 -9.77
CA LEU A 53 -6.62 6.55 -10.65
C LEU A 53 -7.94 5.86 -10.30
N GLY A 54 -8.24 5.71 -9.03
CA GLY A 54 -9.52 5.16 -8.55
C GLY A 54 -10.71 6.00 -9.00
N TRP A 55 -10.60 7.33 -8.97
CA TRP A 55 -11.65 8.22 -9.45
C TRP A 55 -11.81 8.16 -10.97
N LEU A 56 -10.71 8.15 -11.73
CA LEU A 56 -10.71 8.00 -13.19
C LEU A 56 -11.32 6.67 -13.65
N LEU A 57 -10.81 5.55 -13.14
CA LEU A 57 -11.30 4.21 -13.46
C LEU A 57 -12.73 4.00 -12.97
N GLY A 58 -13.04 4.48 -11.76
CA GLY A 58 -14.38 4.42 -11.17
C GLY A 58 -15.41 5.17 -12.01
N SER A 59 -15.07 6.33 -12.56
CA SER A 59 -16.00 7.10 -13.41
C SER A 59 -16.32 6.42 -14.75
N THR A 60 -15.41 5.59 -15.28
CA THR A 60 -15.58 4.91 -16.57
C THR A 60 -16.25 3.53 -16.42
N ILE A 61 -16.01 2.85 -15.29
CA ILE A 61 -16.36 1.44 -15.07
C ILE A 61 -17.56 1.29 -14.08
N SER A 62 -17.95 2.37 -13.40
CA SER A 62 -19.03 2.41 -12.39
C SER A 62 -20.34 1.73 -12.83
N ALA A 63 -20.72 1.86 -14.10
CA ALA A 63 -22.00 1.34 -14.59
C ALA A 63 -22.04 -0.20 -14.72
N GLN A 64 -20.90 -0.86 -14.93
CA GLN A 64 -20.82 -2.32 -15.15
C GLN A 64 -20.33 -3.09 -13.91
N VAL A 65 -19.65 -2.43 -12.98
CA VAL A 65 -19.04 -3.06 -11.81
C VAL A 65 -19.89 -2.94 -10.54
N ALA A 66 -20.92 -2.09 -10.49
CA ALA A 66 -21.76 -1.91 -9.30
C ALA A 66 -22.39 -3.21 -8.76
N ALA A 67 -22.65 -4.21 -9.61
CA ALA A 67 -23.17 -5.52 -9.20
C ALA A 67 -22.07 -6.51 -8.74
N TYR A 68 -20.84 -6.34 -9.21
CA TYR A 68 -19.72 -7.26 -8.96
C TYR A 68 -18.71 -6.74 -7.93
N ASP A 69 -18.74 -5.44 -7.58
CA ASP A 69 -17.81 -4.78 -6.67
C ASP A 69 -17.64 -5.54 -5.34
N HIS A 70 -18.75 -5.97 -4.73
CA HIS A 70 -18.70 -6.65 -3.44
C HIS A 70 -18.02 -8.03 -3.51
N TRP A 71 -18.29 -8.80 -4.56
CA TRP A 71 -17.67 -10.11 -4.77
C TRP A 71 -16.19 -9.97 -5.16
N LEU A 72 -15.86 -8.93 -5.93
CA LEU A 72 -14.50 -8.63 -6.35
C LEU A 72 -13.63 -8.20 -5.15
N ALA A 73 -14.14 -7.32 -4.30
CA ALA A 73 -13.48 -6.90 -3.06
C ALA A 73 -13.25 -8.07 -2.11
N PHE A 74 -14.24 -8.96 -1.97
CA PHE A 74 -14.13 -10.17 -1.15
C PHE A 74 -13.05 -11.12 -1.67
N GLY A 75 -13.01 -11.38 -2.99
CA GLY A 75 -11.98 -12.22 -3.61
C GLY A 75 -10.58 -11.66 -3.43
N LEU A 76 -10.40 -10.35 -3.64
CA LEU A 76 -9.12 -9.69 -3.47
C LEU A 76 -8.64 -9.75 -2.01
N LEU A 77 -9.53 -9.51 -1.05
CA LEU A 77 -9.24 -9.60 0.39
C LEU A 77 -8.88 -11.02 0.82
N ALA A 78 -9.61 -12.03 0.31
CA ALA A 78 -9.31 -13.43 0.59
C ALA A 78 -7.92 -13.85 0.08
N ILE A 79 -7.54 -13.38 -1.12
CA ILE A 79 -6.22 -13.65 -1.69
C ILE A 79 -5.12 -12.97 -0.87
N ILE A 80 -5.26 -11.67 -0.58
CA ILE A 80 -4.23 -10.91 0.15
C ILE A 80 -4.10 -11.42 1.59
N GLY A 81 -5.23 -11.59 2.29
CA GLY A 81 -5.28 -12.12 3.65
C GLY A 81 -4.78 -13.56 3.74
N GLY A 82 -5.15 -14.41 2.77
CA GLY A 82 -4.62 -15.77 2.65
C GLY A 82 -3.11 -15.79 2.45
N LYS A 83 -2.58 -14.92 1.58
CA LYS A 83 -1.13 -14.80 1.33
C LYS A 83 -0.38 -14.31 2.56
N MET A 84 -0.94 -13.38 3.33
CA MET A 84 -0.39 -12.93 4.61
C MET A 84 -0.37 -14.06 5.64
N LEU A 85 -1.45 -14.84 5.75
CA LEU A 85 -1.53 -15.96 6.68
C LEU A 85 -0.58 -17.10 6.30
N ALA A 86 -0.44 -17.37 5.01
CA ALA A 86 0.54 -18.33 4.48
C ALA A 86 1.96 -17.88 4.83
N ASN A 87 2.32 -16.63 4.55
CA ASN A 87 3.63 -16.07 4.89
C ASN A 87 3.91 -16.13 6.41
N ALA A 88 2.91 -15.87 7.24
CA ALA A 88 3.03 -15.95 8.70
C ALA A 88 3.26 -17.39 9.20
N ARG A 89 2.58 -18.38 8.60
CA ARG A 89 2.74 -19.80 8.95
C ARG A 89 4.02 -20.42 8.40
N SER A 90 4.53 -19.92 7.28
CA SER A 90 5.75 -20.43 6.66
C SER A 90 7.04 -20.02 7.37
N GLY A 91 6.99 -19.21 8.44
CA GLY A 91 8.18 -18.81 9.21
C GLY A 91 9.26 -18.12 8.36
N ALA A 92 8.93 -17.73 7.13
CA ALA A 92 9.85 -17.10 6.21
C ALA A 92 9.90 -15.61 6.57
N GLN A 93 10.68 -15.29 7.61
CA GLN A 93 11.52 -14.10 7.49
C GLN A 93 12.33 -14.30 6.21
N ARG A 94 11.86 -13.77 5.09
CA ARG A 94 12.76 -13.29 4.06
C ARG A 94 13.55 -12.14 4.69
N ARG A 95 14.55 -12.51 5.50
CA ARG A 95 15.84 -11.82 5.50
C ARG A 95 16.33 -11.96 4.08
N ASP A 96 15.89 -11.03 3.22
CA ASP A 96 16.54 -10.86 1.94
C ASP A 96 17.91 -10.26 2.27
N LYS A 97 18.89 -11.14 2.48
CA LYS A 97 20.32 -10.81 2.45
C LYS A 97 20.75 -10.56 0.99
N GLY A 98 19.98 -9.76 0.26
CA GLY A 98 20.23 -9.41 -1.12
C GLY A 98 20.48 -7.91 -1.23
N ASP A 99 21.74 -7.54 -1.47
CA ASP A 99 22.22 -6.16 -1.65
C ASP A 99 21.24 -5.27 -2.45
N PRO A 100 20.80 -4.12 -1.90
CA PRO A 100 19.92 -3.16 -2.57
C PRO A 100 20.54 -2.38 -3.74
N SER A 101 21.51 -2.95 -4.46
CA SER A 101 22.14 -2.34 -5.65
C SER A 101 21.61 -2.89 -6.98
N ARG A 102 20.70 -3.87 -6.98
CA ARG A 102 20.14 -4.44 -8.21
C ARG A 102 18.73 -3.90 -8.49
N GLY A 103 18.69 -2.98 -9.46
CA GLY A 103 17.62 -2.03 -9.77
C GLY A 103 16.24 -2.55 -10.17
N TRP A 104 15.93 -3.84 -10.00
CA TRP A 104 14.57 -4.36 -10.19
C TRP A 104 13.65 -4.13 -8.98
N LEU A 105 14.24 -3.98 -7.78
CA LEU A 105 13.52 -3.71 -6.54
C LEU A 105 13.09 -2.24 -6.40
N LEU A 106 13.53 -1.35 -7.30
CA LEU A 106 13.05 0.04 -7.38
C LEU A 106 11.80 0.17 -8.27
N VAL A 107 11.66 -0.70 -9.28
CA VAL A 107 10.49 -0.70 -10.18
C VAL A 107 9.33 -1.49 -9.56
N ALA A 108 9.61 -2.56 -8.81
CA ALA A 108 8.57 -3.26 -8.06
C ALA A 108 8.06 -2.48 -6.82
N LEU A 109 8.80 -1.46 -6.39
CA LEU A 109 8.40 -0.51 -5.33
C LEU A 109 7.87 0.81 -5.90
N SER A 110 7.76 0.89 -7.23
CA SER A 110 7.06 1.94 -7.97
C SER A 110 5.73 1.36 -8.48
#